data_AF-A0A453REF0-F1
#
_entry.id   AF-A0A453REF0-F1
#
_cell.length_a   1.000
_cell.length_b   1.000
_cell.length_c   1.000
_cell.angle_alpha   90.00
_cell.angle_beta   90.00
_cell.angle_gamma   90.00
#
_symmetry.space_group_name_H-M   'P 1'
#
loop_
_entity.id
_entity.type
_entity.pdbx_description
1 polymer ?
#
loop_
_entity_poly.entity_id
_entity_poly.type
_entity_poly.pdbx_seq_one_letter_code
_entity_poly.pdbx_strand_id
1 'polypeptide(L)'
;MRKEERQLQLVTLDRSKASSCMVNEKLQSVRESATKTVLQVAKVVLGFSSYVDGKLMARSSGFLIDWDERSKAGTVLTSARIICSKYSALSQWSGTDEYAP
;
A
#
# COMPACT_ATOMS: atom_id res chain seq x y z
N MET A 1 -11.63 0.47 -22.48
CA MET A 1 -11.97 1.35 -21.35
C MET A 1 -10.88 2.42 -21.20
N ARG A 2 -11.27 3.70 -21.24
CA ARG A 2 -10.34 4.84 -21.05
C ARG A 2 -9.92 4.93 -19.58
N LYS A 3 -8.80 5.58 -19.29
CA LYS A 3 -8.24 5.73 -17.92
C LYS A 3 -9.26 6.33 -16.94
N GLU A 4 -10.02 7.32 -17.39
CA GLU A 4 -11.01 8.03 -16.59
C GLU A 4 -12.20 7.15 -16.20
N GLU A 5 -12.69 6.31 -17.12
CA GLU A 5 -13.79 5.38 -16.85
C GLU A 5 -13.43 4.36 -15.75
N ARG A 6 -12.17 3.91 -15.73
CA ARG A 6 -11.66 3.01 -14.67
C ARG A 6 -11.53 3.71 -13.32
N GLN A 7 -11.20 4.99 -13.31
CA GLN A 7 -11.06 5.77 -12.08
C GLN A 7 -12.43 6.02 -11.44
N LEU A 8 -13.47 6.27 -12.23
CA LEU A 8 -14.83 6.50 -11.74
C LEU A 8 -15.50 5.25 -11.14
N GLN A 9 -14.97 4.04 -11.38
CA GLN A 9 -15.43 2.81 -10.72
C GLN A 9 -14.95 2.69 -9.27
N LEU A 10 -13.98 3.52 -8.85
CA LEU A 10 -13.54 3.58 -7.46
C LEU A 10 -14.52 4.43 -6.65
N VAL A 11 -15.18 3.81 -5.67
CA VAL A 11 -16.17 4.46 -4.78
C VAL A 11 -15.63 5.73 -4.12
N THR A 12 -14.31 5.84 -3.96
CA THR A 12 -13.60 7.00 -3.39
C THR A 12 -13.50 8.21 -4.32
N LEU A 13 -13.84 8.07 -5.61
CA LEU A 13 -13.74 9.13 -6.62
C LEU A 13 -15.09 9.62 -7.15
N ASP A 14 -16.20 9.20 -6.52
CA ASP A 14 -17.52 9.76 -6.75
C ASP A 14 -17.55 11.24 -6.32
N ARG A 15 -17.55 12.14 -7.31
CA ARG A 15 -17.55 13.59 -7.11
C ARG A 15 -18.82 14.13 -6.44
N SER A 16 -19.91 13.34 -6.42
CA SER A 16 -21.17 13.71 -5.77
C SER A 16 -21.17 13.47 -4.25
N LYS A 17 -20.20 12.69 -3.76
CA LYS A 17 -19.96 12.50 -2.32
C LYS A 17 -18.82 13.41 -1.86
N ALA A 18 -18.97 13.99 -0.67
CA ALA A 18 -17.93 14.82 -0.07
C ALA A 18 -16.58 14.09 -0.10
N SER A 19 -15.57 14.73 -0.70
CA SER A 19 -14.29 14.13 -1.08
C SER A 19 -13.46 13.59 0.09
N SER A 20 -13.85 13.88 1.33
CA SER A 20 -13.32 13.23 2.52
C SER A 20 -14.19 13.55 3.73
N CYS A 21 -14.43 12.57 4.60
CA CYS A 21 -14.95 12.81 5.95
C CYS A 21 -14.01 13.69 6.79
N MET A 22 -12.77 13.93 6.34
CA MET A 22 -11.76 14.71 7.05
C MET A 22 -11.96 16.24 7.01
N VAL A 23 -12.95 16.75 6.26
CA VAL A 23 -13.27 18.20 6.20
C VAL A 23 -14.41 18.57 7.18
N ASN A 24 -15.06 17.59 7.81
CA ASN A 24 -16.15 17.84 8.75
C ASN A 24 -15.59 18.19 10.14
N GLU A 25 -15.95 19.36 10.67
CA GLU A 25 -15.52 19.82 12.00
C GLU A 25 -15.93 18.87 13.13
N LYS A 26 -17.06 18.18 12.99
CA LYS A 26 -17.53 17.17 13.96
C LYS A 26 -16.63 15.92 14.03
N LEU A 27 -15.72 15.76 13.07
CA LEU A 27 -14.78 14.64 12.98
C LEU A 27 -13.33 15.07 13.27
N GLN A 28 -13.11 16.26 13.83
CA GLN A 28 -11.77 16.73 14.20
C GLN A 28 -11.04 15.77 15.15
N SER A 29 -11.71 15.25 16.18
CA SER A 29 -11.12 14.29 17.11
C SER A 29 -10.67 12.99 16.42
N VAL A 30 -11.45 12.53 15.43
CA VAL A 30 -11.10 11.37 14.59
C VAL A 30 -9.87 11.69 13.75
N ARG A 31 -9.78 12.89 13.17
CA ARG A 31 -8.62 13.33 12.39
C ARG A 31 -7.36 13.41 13.25
N GLU A 32 -7.44 13.99 14.45
CA GLU A 32 -6.30 14.08 15.36
C GLU A 32 -5.81 12.69 15.78
N SER A 33 -6.73 11.82 16.16
CA SER A 33 -6.43 10.43 16.52
C SER A 33 -5.80 9.67 15.36
N ALA A 34 -6.36 9.78 14.15
CA ALA A 34 -5.82 9.15 12.95
C ALA A 34 -4.42 9.71 12.61
N THR A 35 -4.24 11.02 12.67
CA THR A 35 -2.95 11.68 12.40
C THR A 35 -1.88 11.20 13.38
N LYS A 36 -2.21 11.15 14.67
CA LYS A 36 -1.31 10.64 15.71
C LYS A 36 -0.91 9.20 15.45
N THR A 37 -1.88 8.35 15.11
CA THR A 37 -1.66 6.93 14.80
C THR A 37 -0.74 6.77 13.59
N VAL A 38 -1.02 7.50 12.51
CA VAL A 38 -0.20 7.48 11.28
C VAL A 38 1.24 7.92 11.57
N LEU A 39 1.44 9.01 12.31
CA LEU A 39 2.78 9.50 12.65
C LEU A 39 3.55 8.52 13.55
N GLN A 40 2.88 7.82 14.45
CA GLN A 40 3.49 6.78 15.27
C GLN A 40 3.95 5.60 14.43
N VAL A 41 3.10 5.12 13.51
CA VAL A 41 3.38 3.95 12.66
C VAL A 41 4.38 4.29 11.54
N ALA A 42 4.40 5.52 11.03
CA ALA A 42 5.27 5.93 9.92
C ALA A 42 6.76 5.63 10.17
N LYS A 43 7.19 5.61 11.43
CA LYS A 43 8.58 5.30 11.84
C LYS A 43 9.00 3.87 11.51
N VAL A 44 8.06 2.95 11.39
CA VAL A 44 8.31 1.53 11.11
C VAL A 44 7.82 1.12 9.70
N VAL A 45 7.35 2.08 8.90
CA VAL A 45 6.94 1.84 7.51
C VAL A 45 8.14 1.98 6.59
N LEU A 46 8.36 0.96 5.75
CA LEU A 46 9.45 0.92 4.78
C LEU A 46 8.90 0.83 3.36
N GLY A 47 9.58 1.49 2.43
CA GLY A 47 9.30 1.40 0.99
C GLY A 47 10.25 0.43 0.30
N PHE A 48 9.72 -0.40 -0.60
CA PHE A 48 10.47 -1.41 -1.34
C PHE A 48 10.33 -1.21 -2.84
N SER A 49 11.41 -1.48 -3.56
CA SER A 49 11.41 -1.65 -5.01
C SER A 49 12.12 -2.95 -5.34
N SER A 50 11.53 -3.78 -6.19
CA SER A 50 12.13 -5.01 -6.68
C SER A 50 12.54 -4.87 -8.13
N TYR A 51 13.61 -5.58 -8.50
CA TYR A 51 14.21 -5.52 -9.81
C TYR A 51 14.54 -6.92 -10.31
N VAL A 52 14.31 -7.17 -11.59
CA VAL A 52 14.75 -8.37 -12.31
C VAL A 52 15.57 -7.90 -13.49
N ASP A 53 16.81 -8.39 -13.63
CA ASP A 53 17.75 -7.98 -14.67
C ASP A 53 17.95 -6.45 -14.77
N GLY A 54 17.97 -5.77 -13.62
CA GLY A 54 18.10 -4.31 -13.52
C GLY A 54 16.84 -3.52 -13.88
N LYS A 55 15.76 -4.19 -14.32
CA LYS A 55 14.47 -3.56 -14.63
C LYS A 55 13.55 -3.57 -13.42
N LEU A 56 12.94 -2.42 -13.12
CA LEU A 56 11.95 -2.30 -12.05
C LEU A 56 10.78 -3.26 -12.32
N MET A 57 10.53 -4.16 -11.38
CA MET A 57 9.43 -5.13 -11.44
C MET A 57 8.24 -4.62 -10.64
N ALA A 58 8.41 -4.34 -9.34
CA ALA A 58 7.33 -3.90 -8.47
C ALA A 58 7.79 -2.88 -7.43
N ARG A 59 6.83 -2.14 -6.89
CA ARG A 59 6.99 -1.28 -5.70
C ARG A 59 5.93 -1.63 -4.68
N SER A 60 6.32 -1.66 -3.42
CA SER A 60 5.45 -1.97 -2.29
C SER A 60 5.90 -1.20 -1.06
N SER A 61 5.11 -1.28 0.00
CA SER A 61 5.47 -0.88 1.35
C SER A 61 5.34 -2.05 2.30
N GLY A 62 5.95 -1.96 3.47
CA GLY A 62 5.81 -2.95 4.53
C GLY A 62 6.03 -2.35 5.91
N PHE A 63 5.76 -3.15 6.93
CA PHE A 63 5.97 -2.80 8.33
C PHE A 63 7.14 -3.60 8.89
N LEU A 64 8.10 -2.93 9.51
CA LEU A 64 9.10 -3.60 10.34
C LEU A 64 8.40 -4.18 11.57
N ILE A 65 8.36 -5.52 11.67
CA ILE A 65 7.67 -6.24 12.75
C ILE A 65 8.63 -6.82 13.78
N ASP A 66 9.90 -6.95 13.42
CA ASP A 66 10.94 -7.45 14.32
C ASP A 66 12.30 -6.86 13.94
N TRP A 67 13.16 -6.68 14.94
CA TRP A 67 14.52 -6.18 14.81
C TRP A 67 15.44 -6.94 15.76
N ASP A 68 16.35 -7.71 15.19
CA ASP A 68 17.39 -8.41 15.95
C ASP A 68 18.59 -7.49 16.14
N GLU A 69 18.74 -6.98 17.36
CA GLU A 69 19.83 -6.08 17.76
C GLU A 69 21.21 -6.73 17.63
N ARG A 70 21.31 -8.06 17.72
CA ARG A 70 22.58 -8.79 17.65
C ARG A 70 23.07 -8.91 16.22
N SER A 71 22.21 -9.35 15.30
CA SER A 71 22.56 -9.48 13.88
C SER A 71 22.38 -8.18 13.08
N LYS A 72 21.72 -7.17 13.66
CA LYS A 72 21.30 -5.94 12.97
C LYS A 72 20.39 -6.22 11.78
N ALA A 73 19.59 -7.30 11.87
CA ALA A 73 18.64 -7.69 10.85
C ALA A 73 17.21 -7.30 11.25
N GLY A 74 16.41 -6.88 10.26
CA GLY A 74 15.01 -6.56 10.44
C GLY A 74 14.08 -7.49 9.66
N THR A 75 12.97 -7.89 10.25
CA THR A 75 11.91 -8.64 9.57
C THR A 75 10.79 -7.70 9.16
N VAL A 76 10.43 -7.71 7.88
CA VAL A 76 9.41 -6.83 7.33
C VAL A 76 8.22 -7.62 6.78
N LEU A 77 7.02 -7.30 7.27
CA LEU A 77 5.78 -7.79 6.71
C LEU A 77 5.36 -6.93 5.52
N THR A 78 5.28 -7.53 4.34
CA THR A 78 4.85 -6.86 3.10
C THR A 78 4.01 -7.80 2.25
N SER A 79 3.37 -7.26 1.22
CA SER A 79 2.65 -8.05 0.24
C SER A 79 3.63 -8.81 -0.67
N ALA A 80 3.31 -10.09 -0.96
CA ALA A 80 4.03 -10.91 -1.95
C ALA A 80 4.06 -10.29 -3.36
N ARG A 81 3.25 -9.25 -3.62
CA ARG A 81 3.34 -8.44 -4.85
C ARG A 81 4.72 -7.91 -5.14
N ILE A 82 5.55 -7.67 -4.13
CA ILE A 82 6.90 -7.17 -4.35
C ILE A 82 7.77 -8.17 -5.14
N ILE A 83 7.46 -9.46 -5.10
CA ILE A 83 8.16 -10.52 -5.85
C ILE A 83 7.30 -11.15 -6.95
N CYS A 84 6.11 -10.60 -7.23
CA CYS A 84 5.23 -11.13 -8.28
C CYS A 84 5.66 -10.59 -9.66
N SER A 85 6.12 -11.47 -10.53
CA SER A 85 6.62 -11.10 -11.88
C SER A 85 5.51 -10.90 -12.90
N LYS A 86 4.35 -11.53 -12.67
CA LYS A 86 3.15 -11.42 -13.52
C LYS A 86 1.95 -11.00 -12.68
N TYR A 87 1.83 -9.70 -12.44
CA TYR A 87 0.67 -9.12 -11.79
C TYR A 87 -0.31 -8.55 -12.82
N SER A 88 -1.49 -9.15 -12.96
CA SER A 88 -2.58 -8.59 -13.76
C SER A 88 -3.34 -7.55 -12.94
N ALA A 89 -3.20 -6.28 -13.32
CA ALA A 89 -3.98 -5.21 -12.73
C ALA A 89 -5.43 -5.34 -13.18
N LEU A 90 -6.31 -5.63 -12.21
CA LEU A 90 -7.78 -5.69 -12.27
C LEU A 90 -8.36 -7.12 -12.39
N SER A 91 -9.06 -7.51 -11.32
CA SER A 91 -10.15 -8.49 -11.24
C SER A 91 -9.88 -9.99 -11.02
N GLN A 92 -8.71 -10.46 -10.59
CA GLN A 92 -8.59 -11.89 -10.27
C GLN A 92 -7.84 -12.17 -8.96
N TRP A 93 -8.60 -12.53 -7.93
CA TRP A 93 -8.15 -13.54 -6.96
C TRP A 93 -8.20 -14.92 -7.65
N SER A 94 -7.49 -15.10 -8.76
CA SER A 94 -7.48 -16.39 -9.48
C SER A 94 -6.50 -17.39 -8.89
N GLY A 95 -5.57 -16.95 -8.03
CA GLY A 95 -4.49 -17.80 -7.52
C GLY A 95 -3.49 -18.19 -8.61
N THR A 96 -3.44 -17.49 -9.75
CA THR A 96 -2.53 -17.78 -10.87
C THR A 96 -1.29 -16.87 -10.86
N ASP A 97 -1.00 -16.23 -9.74
CA ASP A 97 0.16 -15.34 -9.60
C ASP A 97 1.45 -16.17 -9.68
N GLU A 98 2.41 -15.73 -10.50
CA GLU A 98 3.76 -16.29 -10.53
C GLU A 98 4.71 -15.42 -9.69
N TYR A 99 5.39 -16.05 -8.74
CA TYR A 99 6.35 -15.39 -7.84
C TYR A 99 7.78 -15.72 -8.26
N ALA A 100 8.64 -14.71 -8.30
CA ALA A 100 10.07 -14.92 -8.44
C ALA A 100 10.62 -15.57 -7.15
N PRO A 101 11.57 -16.51 -7.26
CA PRO A 101 12.27 -17.09 -6.11
C PRO A 101 13.11 -16.05 -5.35
#